data_AF-A0A3B8TRW8-F1
#
_entry.id   AF-A0A3B8TRW8-F1
#
_cell.length_a   1.000
_cell.length_b   1.000
_cell.length_c   1.000
_cell.angle_alpha   90.00
_cell.angle_beta   90.00
_cell.angle_gamma   90.00
#
_symmetry.space_group_name_H-M   'P 1'
#
loop_
_entity.id
_entity.type
_entity.pdbx_description
1 polymer ?
#
loop_
_entity_poly.entity_id
_entity_poly.type
_entity_poly.pdbx_seq_one_letter_code
_entity_poly.pdbx_strand_id
1 'polypeptide(L)'
;MMVIKSVGEVEVLRKSSLLVSKTLAEIAKHVKPGVSGLELDKIAEDFLKDHGASPSFKGYNGFPNALCISVNDEVVHGIPN
;
A
#
# COMPACT_ATOMS: atom_id res chain seq x y z
N MET A 1 -10.70 11.29 -22.69
CA MET A 1 -11.52 10.11 -23.08
C MET A 1 -11.63 9.21 -21.86
N MET A 2 -12.83 8.82 -21.45
CA MET A 2 -13.04 7.95 -20.29
C MET A 2 -13.05 6.48 -20.77
N VAL A 3 -12.28 5.61 -20.12
CA VAL A 3 -12.25 4.19 -20.44
C VAL A 3 -13.31 3.47 -19.62
N ILE A 4 -14.32 2.90 -20.28
CA ILE A 4 -15.33 2.05 -19.64
C ILE A 4 -14.74 0.65 -19.48
N LYS A 5 -14.70 0.16 -18.25
CA LYS A 5 -14.18 -1.16 -17.92
C LYS A 5 -15.17 -2.25 -18.29
N SER A 6 -14.66 -3.34 -18.85
CA SER A 6 -15.43 -4.58 -19.01
C SER A 6 -15.74 -5.23 -17.66
N VAL A 7 -16.74 -6.10 -17.62
CA VAL A 7 -17.06 -6.89 -16.41
C VAL A 7 -15.84 -7.67 -15.91
N GLY A 8 -15.04 -8.24 -16.81
CA GLY A 8 -13.81 -8.95 -16.46
C GLY A 8 -12.75 -8.04 -15.80
N GLU A 9 -12.53 -6.84 -16.33
CA GLU A 9 -11.62 -5.87 -15.71
C GLU A 9 -12.11 -5.41 -14.34
N VAL A 10 -13.42 -5.20 -14.18
CA VAL A 10 -14.02 -4.84 -12.88
C VAL A 10 -13.77 -5.94 -11.84
N GLU A 11 -13.87 -7.22 -12.21
CA GLU A 11 -13.59 -8.33 -11.31
C GLU A 11 -12.10 -8.42 -10.91
N VAL A 12 -11.18 -8.09 -11.82
CA VAL A 12 -9.76 -8.00 -11.51
C VAL A 12 -9.49 -6.85 -10.54
N LEU A 13 -10.06 -5.67 -10.79
CA LEU A 13 -9.97 -4.51 -9.91
C LEU A 13 -10.52 -4.85 -8.51
N ARG A 14 -11.68 -5.50 -8.44
CA ARG A 14 -12.30 -5.92 -7.17
C ARG A 14 -11.35 -6.78 -6.33
N LYS A 15 -10.69 -7.77 -6.94
CA LYS A 15 -9.71 -8.63 -6.25
C LYS A 15 -8.53 -7.81 -5.72
N SER A 16 -7.97 -6.92 -6.53
CA SER A 16 -6.86 -6.04 -6.13
C SER A 16 -7.27 -5.09 -5.00
N SER A 17 -8.43 -4.42 -5.11
CA SER A 17 -8.94 -3.50 -4.09
C SER A 17 -9.22 -4.20 -2.76
N LEU A 18 -9.74 -5.43 -2.78
CA LEU A 18 -9.93 -6.22 -1.56
C LEU A 18 -8.59 -6.54 -0.88
N LEU A 19 -7.54 -6.84 -1.64
CA LEU A 19 -6.22 -7.06 -1.05
C LEU A 19 -5.65 -5.77 -0.45
N VAL A 20 -5.74 -4.63 -1.15
CA VAL A 20 -5.34 -3.32 -0.60
C VAL A 20 -6.05 -3.04 0.72
N SER A 21 -7.37 -3.27 0.79
CA SER A 21 -8.13 -3.08 2.03
C SER A 21 -7.65 -4.00 3.16
N LYS A 22 -7.30 -5.25 2.86
CA LYS A 22 -6.75 -6.18 3.85
C LYS A 22 -5.36 -5.76 4.33
N THR A 23 -4.50 -5.29 3.42
CA THR A 23 -3.16 -4.78 3.76
C THR A 23 -3.27 -3.58 4.70
N LEU A 24 -4.16 -2.62 4.41
CA LEU A 24 -4.41 -1.47 5.30
C LEU A 24 -4.91 -1.92 6.69
N ALA A 25 -5.82 -2.88 6.74
CA ALA A 25 -6.32 -3.44 7.99
C ALA A 25 -5.24 -4.19 8.78
N GLU A 26 -4.28 -4.85 8.10
CA GLU A 26 -3.14 -5.48 8.75
C GLU A 26 -2.21 -4.44 9.36
N ILE A 27 -1.77 -3.45 8.57
CA ILE A 27 -0.86 -2.38 9.03
C ILE A 27 -1.46 -1.65 10.25
N ALA A 28 -2.77 -1.37 10.24
CA ALA A 28 -3.46 -0.67 11.32
C ALA A 28 -3.30 -1.34 12.70
N LYS A 29 -3.12 -2.67 12.77
CA LYS A 29 -2.92 -3.40 14.03
C LYS A 29 -1.59 -3.04 14.71
N HIS A 30 -0.63 -2.53 13.95
CA HIS A 30 0.73 -2.25 14.39
C HIS A 30 0.98 -0.75 14.64
N VAL A 31 0.03 0.12 14.28
CA VAL A 31 0.14 1.56 14.51
C VAL A 31 0.02 1.86 16.00
N LYS A 32 1.14 2.12 16.66
CA LYS A 32 1.25 2.45 18.08
C LYS A 32 2.52 3.28 18.36
N PRO A 33 2.58 4.01 19.49
CA PRO A 33 3.78 4.76 19.85
C PRO A 33 5.05 3.89 19.84
N GLY A 34 6.12 4.42 19.25
CA GLY A 34 7.42 3.75 19.15
C GLY A 34 7.62 2.86 17.92
N VAL A 35 6.60 2.67 17.08
CA VAL A 35 6.76 1.97 15.78
C VAL A 35 7.16 2.96 14.70
N SER A 36 8.24 2.65 13.97
CA SER A 36 8.74 3.44 12.84
C SER A 36 7.91 3.26 11.58
N GLY A 37 8.02 4.21 10.64
CA GLY A 37 7.41 4.08 9.33
C GLY A 37 8.00 2.91 8.55
N LEU A 38 9.31 2.66 8.69
CA LEU A 38 9.99 1.51 8.07
C LEU A 38 9.48 0.16 8.55
N GLU A 39 9.12 0.02 9.83
CA GLU A 39 8.50 -1.19 10.35
C GLU A 39 7.12 -1.44 9.69
N LEU A 40 6.29 -0.39 9.59
CA LEU A 40 4.98 -0.49 8.92
C LEU A 40 5.13 -0.80 7.42
N ASP A 41 6.12 -0.20 6.75
CA ASP A 41 6.45 -0.46 5.35
C ASP A 41 6.83 -1.92 5.11
N LYS A 42 7.66 -2.48 6.00
CA LYS A 42 8.07 -3.89 5.94
C LYS A 42 6.89 -4.83 6.12
N ILE A 43 6.01 -4.55 7.08
CA ILE A 43 4.78 -5.34 7.32
C ILE A 43 3.89 -5.33 6.07
N ALA A 44 3.71 -4.17 5.44
CA ALA A 44 2.93 -4.04 4.22
C ALA A 44 3.53 -4.83 3.05
N GLU A 45 4.84 -4.72 2.85
CA GLU A 45 5.55 -5.42 1.78
C GLU A 45 5.48 -6.94 1.96
N ASP A 46 5.68 -7.43 3.18
CA ASP A 46 5.57 -8.86 3.49
C ASP A 46 4.15 -9.36 3.30
N PHE A 47 3.16 -8.66 3.84
CA PHE A 47 1.75 -9.04 3.69
C PHE A 47 1.33 -9.11 2.22
N LEU A 48 1.75 -8.14 1.39
CA LEU A 48 1.47 -8.17 -0.05
C LEU A 48 2.14 -9.38 -0.72
N LYS A 49 3.41 -9.66 -0.43
CA LYS A 49 4.14 -10.81 -0.99
C LYS A 49 3.51 -12.14 -0.60
N ASP A 50 3.12 -12.30 0.66
CA ASP A 50 2.45 -13.51 1.16
C ASP A 50 1.10 -13.77 0.47
N HIS A 51 0.47 -12.71 -0.06
CA HIS A 51 -0.77 -12.79 -0.84
C HIS A 51 -0.54 -12.79 -2.37
N GLY A 52 0.71 -12.99 -2.82
CA GLY A 52 1.06 -13.06 -4.24
C GLY A 52 0.97 -11.72 -4.98
N ALA A 53 1.09 -10.59 -4.26
CA ALA A 53 1.07 -9.25 -4.82
C ALA A 53 2.40 -8.52 -4.63
N SER A 54 2.57 -7.42 -5.37
CA SER A 54 3.72 -6.52 -5.25
C SER A 54 3.25 -5.11 -4.89
N PRO A 55 4.07 -4.35 -4.15
CA PRO A 55 3.76 -2.96 -3.83
C PRO A 55 3.88 -2.08 -5.07
N SER A 56 2.84 -1.29 -5.37
CA SER A 56 2.80 -0.47 -6.58
C SER A 56 3.71 0.76 -6.53
N PHE A 57 3.98 1.30 -5.34
CA PHE A 57 4.85 2.48 -5.18
C PHE A 57 6.34 2.13 -5.25
N LYS A 58 6.75 0.92 -4.85
CA LYS A 58 8.16 0.56 -4.79
C LYS A 58 8.76 0.51 -6.20
N GLY A 59 9.70 1.41 -6.48
CA GLY A 59 10.30 1.61 -7.79
C GLY A 59 9.52 2.53 -8.74
N TYR A 60 8.31 2.98 -8.37
CA TYR A 60 7.53 3.90 -9.19
C TYR A 60 8.19 5.28 -9.21
N ASN A 61 8.69 5.71 -10.37
CA ASN A 61 9.46 6.95 -10.53
C ASN A 61 10.61 7.11 -9.52
N GLY A 62 11.23 5.99 -9.12
CA GLY A 62 12.32 5.99 -8.12
C GLY A 62 11.88 6.04 -6.66
N PHE A 63 10.57 5.95 -6.37
CA PHE A 63 10.08 5.90 -4.99
C PHE A 63 10.57 4.62 -4.28
N PRO A 64 11.18 4.71 -3.08
CA PRO A 64 11.96 3.61 -2.52
C PRO A 64 11.17 2.54 -1.76
N ASN A 65 9.96 2.86 -1.29
CA ASN A 65 9.22 2.07 -0.31
C ASN A 65 7.89 1.52 -0.84
N ALA A 66 7.27 0.61 -0.09
CA ALA A 66 5.97 0.04 -0.43
C ALA A 66 4.81 0.99 -0.08
N LEU A 67 4.94 1.75 1.01
CA LEU A 67 3.98 2.69 1.52
C LEU A 67 4.43 4.14 1.36
N CYS A 68 3.45 5.03 1.28
CA CYS A 68 3.60 6.43 1.62
C CYS A 68 3.09 6.61 3.06
N ILE A 69 3.89 7.20 3.94
CA ILE A 69 3.50 7.50 5.33
C ILE A 69 3.72 8.99 5.53
N SER A 70 2.64 9.71 5.82
CA SER A 70 2.66 11.18 5.94
C SER A 70 2.25 11.58 7.35
N VAL A 71 3.24 11.94 8.16
CA VAL A 71 3.09 12.25 9.59
C VAL A 71 2.93 13.75 9.78
N ASN A 72 1.95 14.15 10.59
CA ASN A 72 1.68 15.53 10.99
C ASN A 72 1.47 16.50 9.80
N ASP A 73 2.46 17.34 9.49
CA ASP A 73 2.43 18.39 8.47
C ASP A 73 2.82 17.90 7.07
N GLU A 74 3.26 16.65 6.93
CA GLU A 74 3.46 16.02 5.63
C GLU A 74 2.13 15.88 4.89
N VAL A 75 2.04 16.44 3.68
CA VAL A 75 0.78 16.50 2.91
C VAL A 75 0.41 15.13 2.34
N VAL A 76 1.28 14.56 1.51
CA VAL A 76 1.15 13.22 0.88
C VAL A 76 2.55 12.73 0.50
N HIS A 77 2.67 11.44 0.16
CA HIS A 77 3.90 10.83 -0.37
C HIS A 77 5.12 10.91 0.56
N GLY A 78 4.91 11.04 1.87
CA GLY A 78 6.00 10.95 2.84
C GLY A 78 6.73 9.60 2.74
N ILE A 79 8.05 9.65 2.77
CA ILE A 79 8.92 8.47 2.65
C ILE A 79 9.04 7.84 4.04
N PRO A 80 8.71 6.55 4.20
CA PRO A 80 8.89 5.84 5.46
C PRO A 80 10.30 6.01 6.04
N ASN A 81 10.38 6.36 7.32
CA ASN A 81 11.61 6.51 8.10
C ASN A 81 11.53 5.82 9.47
#